data_AF-A0A1Q9EUP6-F1
#
_entry.id   AF-A0A1Q9EUP6-F1
#
_cell.length_a   1.000
_cell.length_b   1.000
_cell.length_c   1.000
_cell.angle_alpha   90.00
_cell.angle_beta   90.00
_cell.angle_gamma   90.00
#
_symmetry.space_group_name_H-M   'P 1'
#
loop_
_entity.id
_entity.type
_entity.pdbx_description
1 polymer ?
#
loop_
_entity_poly.entity_id
_entity_poly.type
_entity_poly.pdbx_seq_one_letter_code
_entity_poly.pdbx_strand_id
1 'polypeptide(L)'
;MDLLRQGLQDICCTSRWHPTVKTRLPRRRWNDRLLPEKKARFEDVDFEVGVAGHEMPAVLESYDEEMAVLVSDLQGFPSTVRACGIVHVASIIIRKRQLCWPILTKYSAVKVTTEVVDRAWETLQYEREQAKQSEVLPDLKMSAKGAYLTFNGGAGRSANVFWESQNQQDIVLRSVGHVLMANLKVEAQRYSLLGFEQCLNLFRKALGMCEEESLVLFIDEIGELKQKADDVLRALMTEADDRGGKLVFVFAQISQQFLGHAATGSGRKVISLPLEALPIDTWKQKKDWKEADNLIVAFSAVSSAVRAALEIREVIHAYNRSLQENRQHFSIQLSGIGVHAGKGLYLSEHGDLLGEVARGAYHLGEDLCEESAILVSQSVRSKLLDEPFFAPAVFREAGEEPNSKIRYFSLEGDFDLPFDVVPADDQRYLAPSLLPLAQRHGVTGAEDLTVLDRIIGQHFKACTVLMFRGDLGQDAERPLGIELLVQNLGADIHGASS
;
A
#
# COMPACT_ATOMS: atom_id res chain seq x y z
N MET A 1 -10.80 38.69 28.99
CA MET A 1 -11.34 38.64 30.37
C MET A 1 -12.39 39.73 30.46
N ASP A 2 -13.65 39.32 30.58
CA ASP A 2 -14.87 40.14 30.74
C ASP A 2 -15.50 40.81 29.51
N LEU A 3 -15.68 40.07 28.42
CA LEU A 3 -16.82 40.21 27.48
C LEU A 3 -16.75 39.10 26.42
N LEU A 4 -17.41 37.96 26.69
CA LEU A 4 -18.01 36.97 25.74
C LEU A 4 -18.27 35.64 26.48
N ARG A 5 -19.13 35.73 27.52
CA ARG A 5 -19.84 34.64 28.18
C ARG A 5 -21.24 35.16 28.52
N GLN A 6 -22.24 34.86 27.71
CA GLN A 6 -23.65 34.57 28.09
C GLN A 6 -24.60 34.71 26.90
N GLY A 7 -25.44 33.69 26.71
CA GLY A 7 -26.51 33.66 25.71
C GLY A 7 -27.12 32.26 25.50
N LEU A 8 -27.56 31.59 26.58
CA LEU A 8 -28.68 30.62 26.57
C LEU A 8 -29.97 31.49 26.60
N GLN A 9 -31.15 31.17 26.06
CA GLN A 9 -31.96 29.95 26.14
C GLN A 9 -33.29 30.22 25.38
N ASP A 10 -33.93 29.16 24.85
CA ASP A 10 -35.39 28.93 24.65
C ASP A 10 -35.51 27.85 23.55
N ILE A 11 -36.04 26.65 23.76
CA ILE A 11 -37.42 26.29 24.11
C ILE A 11 -37.41 24.88 24.74
N CYS A 12 -38.22 24.69 25.78
CA CYS A 12 -38.55 23.38 26.37
C CYS A 12 -40.04 23.37 26.74
N CYS A 13 -40.77 22.29 26.42
CA CYS A 13 -42.01 21.78 27.07
C CYS A 13 -42.51 20.57 26.22
N THR A 14 -43.12 19.46 26.67
CA THR A 14 -43.59 18.84 27.93
C THR A 14 -44.16 17.46 27.50
N SER A 15 -44.01 16.33 28.20
CA SER A 15 -44.85 15.78 29.31
C SER A 15 -44.30 14.37 29.70
N ARG A 16 -44.00 13.99 30.96
CA ARG A 16 -44.78 13.49 32.15
C ARG A 16 -45.77 12.32 31.85
N TRP A 17 -45.96 11.21 32.60
CA TRP A 17 -45.52 10.67 33.93
C TRP A 17 -45.92 9.15 34.09
N HIS A 18 -45.07 8.32 34.75
CA HIS A 18 -45.20 7.18 35.73
C HIS A 18 -46.46 6.24 35.92
N PRO A 19 -46.46 5.17 36.77
CA PRO A 19 -45.42 4.28 37.40
C PRO A 19 -45.78 2.74 37.40
N THR A 20 -44.92 1.75 37.76
CA THR A 20 -44.81 1.05 39.09
C THR A 20 -44.01 -0.27 38.91
N VAL A 21 -42.94 -0.58 39.68
CA VAL A 21 -42.81 -1.39 40.93
C VAL A 21 -41.94 -2.67 40.76
N LYS A 22 -40.81 -2.66 41.50
CA LYS A 22 -40.02 -3.72 42.19
C LYS A 22 -39.97 -5.16 41.62
N THR A 23 -38.76 -5.70 41.48
CA THR A 23 -38.14 -6.67 42.45
C THR A 23 -36.72 -7.11 42.01
N ARG A 24 -35.99 -7.71 42.95
CA ARG A 24 -34.56 -8.04 42.97
C ARG A 24 -34.15 -9.20 42.04
N LEU A 25 -32.87 -9.11 41.60
CA LEU A 25 -31.94 -10.05 40.93
C LEU A 25 -32.16 -11.57 41.16
N PRO A 26 -31.81 -12.43 40.17
CA PRO A 26 -30.46 -12.98 40.14
C PRO A 26 -29.82 -13.17 38.74
N ARG A 27 -28.48 -13.28 38.76
CA ARG A 27 -27.53 -13.62 37.69
C ARG A 27 -28.11 -14.49 36.56
N ARG A 28 -27.97 -14.06 35.30
CA ARG A 28 -28.06 -14.92 34.10
C ARG A 28 -27.02 -14.58 33.04
N ARG A 29 -26.62 -15.66 32.37
CA ARG A 29 -25.65 -15.79 31.28
C ARG A 29 -25.93 -14.81 30.14
N TRP A 30 -24.86 -14.24 29.61
CA TRP A 30 -24.83 -13.52 28.35
C TRP A 30 -24.82 -14.54 27.21
N ASN A 31 -25.96 -14.73 26.55
CA ASN A 31 -26.13 -15.12 25.16
C ASN A 31 -27.63 -15.11 24.92
N ASP A 32 -28.08 -14.22 24.03
CA ASP A 32 -29.35 -14.25 23.27
C ASP A 32 -29.79 -12.81 22.92
N ARG A 33 -29.11 -12.23 21.93
CA ARG A 33 -29.66 -11.16 21.06
C ARG A 33 -29.00 -11.24 19.68
N LEU A 34 -29.37 -12.27 18.92
CA LEU A 34 -29.33 -12.24 17.46
C LEU A 34 -30.64 -12.88 16.97
N LEU A 35 -31.35 -12.17 16.10
CA LEU A 35 -32.63 -12.59 15.53
C LEU A 35 -32.44 -13.85 14.66
N PRO A 36 -33.25 -14.92 14.82
CA PRO A 36 -33.09 -16.17 14.07
C PRO A 36 -33.39 -16.06 12.57
N GLU A 37 -34.08 -15.02 12.11
CA GLU A 37 -34.65 -14.98 10.75
C GLU A 37 -33.65 -14.68 9.63
N LYS A 38 -32.40 -14.29 9.95
CA LYS A 38 -31.35 -14.08 8.93
C LYS A 38 -30.42 -15.28 8.72
N LYS A 39 -30.48 -16.31 9.57
CA LYS A 39 -29.60 -17.49 9.46
C LYS A 39 -30.12 -18.51 8.44
N ALA A 40 -31.43 -18.54 8.19
CA ALA A 40 -32.09 -19.56 7.38
C ALA A 40 -32.16 -19.27 5.85
N ARG A 41 -31.45 -18.25 5.33
CA ARG A 41 -31.42 -17.93 3.88
C ARG A 41 -30.05 -18.03 3.23
N PHE A 42 -29.02 -18.42 3.98
CA PHE A 42 -27.67 -18.62 3.46
C PHE A 42 -27.37 -20.09 3.12
N GLU A 43 -28.28 -21.03 3.37
CA GLU A 43 -28.07 -22.46 3.11
C GLU A 43 -28.45 -22.91 1.68
N ASP A 44 -29.05 -22.05 0.85
CA ASP A 44 -29.51 -22.39 -0.52
C ASP A 44 -28.65 -21.80 -1.66
N VAL A 45 -27.45 -21.30 -1.36
CA VAL A 45 -26.46 -20.94 -2.39
C VAL A 45 -25.29 -21.90 -2.24
N ASP A 46 -25.30 -22.97 -3.05
CA ASP A 46 -24.19 -23.93 -3.16
C ASP A 46 -22.95 -23.22 -3.71
N PHE A 47 -22.20 -22.58 -2.81
CA PHE A 47 -20.82 -22.18 -3.03
C PHE A 47 -19.94 -23.39 -2.67
N GLU A 48 -19.87 -24.39 -3.55
CA GLU A 48 -18.85 -25.44 -3.45
C GLU A 48 -17.48 -24.86 -3.85
N VAL A 49 -16.90 -24.04 -2.98
CA VAL A 49 -15.46 -23.81 -2.94
C VAL A 49 -15.00 -24.27 -1.57
N GLY A 50 -14.51 -25.52 -1.53
CA GLY A 50 -14.04 -26.20 -0.33
C GLY A 50 -12.77 -25.60 0.26
N VAL A 51 -12.89 -24.44 0.91
CA VAL A 51 -11.88 -23.95 1.85
C VAL A 51 -12.54 -23.88 3.23
N ALA A 52 -12.48 -25.00 3.95
CA ALA A 52 -13.03 -25.11 5.29
C ALA A 52 -12.26 -24.21 6.26
N GLY A 53 -12.86 -23.09 6.70
CA GLY A 53 -12.43 -22.38 7.92
C GLY A 53 -12.26 -20.86 7.87
N HIS A 54 -12.53 -20.17 6.76
CA HIS A 54 -12.38 -18.70 6.73
C HIS A 54 -13.69 -17.98 7.09
N GLU A 55 -13.67 -17.22 8.20
CA GLU A 55 -14.75 -16.27 8.55
C GLU A 55 -14.74 -15.11 7.55
N MET A 56 -15.87 -14.88 6.87
CA MET A 56 -16.05 -13.73 5.97
C MET A 56 -15.88 -12.40 6.76
N PRO A 57 -15.26 -11.37 6.15
CA PRO A 57 -15.22 -10.04 6.77
C PRO A 57 -16.64 -9.57 7.08
N ALA A 58 -16.77 -8.83 8.18
CA ALA A 58 -18.06 -8.30 8.57
C ALA A 58 -18.64 -7.43 7.45
N VAL A 59 -19.82 -7.83 6.98
CA VAL A 59 -20.56 -7.14 5.92
C VAL A 59 -21.33 -5.99 6.55
N LEU A 60 -21.02 -4.76 6.13
CA LEU A 60 -21.71 -3.55 6.57
C LEU A 60 -23.03 -3.39 5.82
N GLU A 61 -23.00 -3.56 4.50
CA GLU A 61 -24.17 -3.48 3.61
C GLU A 61 -24.09 -4.58 2.53
N SER A 62 -25.23 -5.15 2.16
CA SER A 62 -25.36 -6.05 1.00
C SER A 62 -26.32 -5.44 -0.02
N TYR A 63 -25.95 -5.51 -1.29
CA TYR A 63 -26.79 -5.11 -2.41
C TYR A 63 -27.35 -6.39 -3.06
N ASP A 64 -28.59 -6.71 -2.73
CA ASP A 64 -29.29 -7.91 -3.24
C ASP A 64 -29.74 -7.72 -4.71
N GLU A 65 -29.91 -6.46 -5.11
CA GLU A 65 -30.21 -6.09 -6.48
C GLU A 65 -28.97 -6.14 -7.37
N GLU A 66 -29.22 -6.09 -8.67
CA GLU A 66 -28.13 -6.06 -9.62
C GLU A 66 -27.47 -4.68 -9.63
N MET A 67 -26.15 -4.66 -9.43
CA MET A 67 -25.35 -3.45 -9.37
C MET A 67 -24.35 -3.44 -10.52
N ALA A 68 -23.93 -2.25 -10.93
CA ALA A 68 -22.78 -2.04 -11.80
C ALA A 68 -21.63 -1.44 -11.00
N VAL A 69 -20.43 -1.97 -11.16
CA VAL A 69 -19.20 -1.40 -10.59
C VAL A 69 -18.33 -0.89 -11.74
N LEU A 70 -17.85 0.34 -11.57
CA LEU A 70 -16.88 1.01 -12.41
C LEU A 70 -15.55 1.09 -11.65
N VAL A 71 -14.45 0.70 -12.28
CA VAL A 71 -13.09 0.90 -11.77
C VAL A 71 -12.28 1.69 -12.78
N SER A 72 -11.58 2.72 -12.31
CA SER A 72 -10.67 3.55 -13.11
C SER A 72 -9.30 3.64 -12.45
N ASP A 73 -8.27 3.24 -13.18
CA ASP A 73 -6.87 3.20 -12.73
C ASP A 73 -6.03 4.36 -13.31
N LEU A 74 -4.91 4.69 -12.66
CA LEU A 74 -3.88 5.60 -13.16
C LEU A 74 -2.60 4.85 -13.53
N GLN A 75 -2.08 5.12 -14.72
CA GLN A 75 -0.79 4.59 -15.14
C GLN A 75 0.37 5.46 -14.62
N GLY A 76 1.53 4.81 -14.39
CA GLY A 76 2.80 5.52 -14.26
C GLY A 76 3.04 6.12 -12.87
N PHE A 77 2.40 5.59 -11.82
CA PHE A 77 2.66 6.03 -10.45
C PHE A 77 4.17 5.96 -10.10
N PRO A 78 4.90 4.84 -10.27
CA PRO A 78 6.31 4.78 -9.87
C PRO A 78 7.24 5.65 -10.71
N SER A 79 6.95 5.86 -11.99
CA SER A 79 7.74 6.76 -12.85
C SER A 79 7.50 8.22 -12.47
N THR A 80 6.25 8.60 -12.22
CA THR A 80 5.88 9.98 -11.87
C THR A 80 6.38 10.36 -10.47
N VAL A 81 6.29 9.46 -9.48
CA VAL A 81 6.90 9.70 -8.15
C VAL A 81 8.40 9.91 -8.27
N ARG A 82 9.11 9.10 -9.09
CA ARG A 82 10.56 9.26 -9.30
C ARG A 82 10.92 10.57 -9.99
N ALA A 83 10.11 11.01 -10.96
CA ALA A 83 10.37 12.22 -11.73
C ALA A 83 9.97 13.52 -11.00
N CYS A 84 8.84 13.52 -10.30
CA CYS A 84 8.20 14.74 -9.79
C CYS A 84 7.91 14.71 -8.27
N GLY A 85 8.10 13.56 -7.61
CA GLY A 85 7.84 13.39 -6.19
C GLY A 85 6.38 13.06 -5.85
N ILE A 86 6.16 12.59 -4.61
CA ILE A 86 4.85 12.10 -4.15
C ILE A 86 3.79 13.19 -4.07
N VAL A 87 4.16 14.43 -3.72
CA VAL A 87 3.21 15.56 -3.66
C VAL A 87 2.62 15.84 -5.03
N HIS A 88 3.44 15.70 -6.09
CA HIS A 88 3.00 15.88 -7.46
C HIS A 88 1.99 14.81 -7.88
N VAL A 89 2.25 13.55 -7.54
CA VAL A 89 1.31 12.47 -7.80
C VAL A 89 0.01 12.64 -7.00
N ALA A 90 0.11 13.05 -5.73
CA ALA A 90 -1.07 13.38 -4.94
C ALA A 90 -1.91 14.49 -5.59
N SER A 91 -1.28 15.52 -6.18
CA SER A 91 -2.04 16.54 -6.93
C SER A 91 -2.79 15.95 -8.13
N ILE A 92 -2.16 15.06 -8.92
CA ILE A 92 -2.81 14.38 -10.05
C ILE A 92 -4.02 13.57 -9.59
N ILE A 93 -3.89 12.80 -8.51
CA ILE A 93 -4.99 12.00 -7.93
C ILE A 93 -6.14 12.92 -7.49
N ILE A 94 -5.83 13.99 -6.75
CA ILE A 94 -6.84 14.95 -6.29
C ILE A 94 -7.53 15.63 -7.47
N ARG A 95 -6.79 15.98 -8.52
CA ARG A 95 -7.36 16.59 -9.73
C ARG A 95 -8.25 15.62 -10.49
N LYS A 96 -7.87 14.35 -10.64
CA LYS A 96 -8.74 13.29 -11.20
C LYS A 96 -10.06 13.22 -10.41
N ARG A 97 -9.99 13.18 -9.08
CA ARG A 97 -11.20 13.14 -8.23
C ARG A 97 -12.08 14.38 -8.42
N GLN A 98 -11.48 15.57 -8.45
CA GLN A 98 -12.21 16.82 -8.66
C GLN A 98 -12.94 16.84 -10.01
N LEU A 99 -12.32 16.31 -11.07
CA LEU A 99 -12.95 16.17 -12.39
C LEU A 99 -14.06 15.12 -12.41
N CYS A 100 -13.88 14.00 -11.71
CA CYS A 100 -14.83 12.88 -11.74
C CYS A 100 -16.08 13.13 -10.89
N TRP A 101 -15.97 13.83 -9.76
CA TRP A 101 -17.06 13.94 -8.79
C TRP A 101 -18.38 14.54 -9.32
N PRO A 102 -18.36 15.62 -10.12
CA PRO A 102 -19.57 16.12 -10.78
C PRO A 102 -20.26 15.05 -11.63
N ILE A 103 -19.48 14.23 -12.33
CA ILE A 103 -19.95 13.15 -13.21
C ILE A 103 -20.60 12.04 -12.38
N LEU A 104 -19.93 11.61 -11.30
CA LEU A 104 -20.46 10.58 -10.40
C LEU A 104 -21.79 11.02 -9.75
N THR A 105 -21.89 12.31 -9.40
CA THR A 105 -23.12 12.90 -8.86
C THR A 105 -24.22 12.96 -9.93
N LYS A 106 -23.88 13.40 -11.16
CA LYS A 106 -24.80 13.46 -12.32
C LYS A 106 -25.44 12.10 -12.62
N TYR A 107 -24.68 11.02 -12.50
CA TYR A 107 -25.15 9.66 -12.77
C TYR A 107 -25.59 8.88 -11.52
N SER A 108 -25.82 9.58 -10.40
CA SER A 108 -26.35 9.00 -9.16
C SER A 108 -25.55 7.80 -8.65
N ALA A 109 -24.22 7.94 -8.59
CA ALA A 109 -23.36 6.94 -7.96
C ALA A 109 -23.85 6.61 -6.54
N VAL A 110 -24.00 5.32 -6.25
CA VAL A 110 -24.52 4.81 -4.97
C VAL A 110 -23.40 4.81 -3.93
N LYS A 111 -22.22 4.34 -4.34
CA LYS A 111 -21.05 4.27 -3.48
C LYS A 111 -19.81 4.66 -4.26
N VAL A 112 -18.96 5.49 -3.67
CA VAL A 112 -17.62 5.77 -4.19
C VAL A 112 -16.61 5.38 -3.13
N THR A 113 -15.63 4.57 -3.52
CA THR A 113 -14.47 4.23 -2.70
C THR A 113 -13.20 4.33 -3.55
N THR A 114 -12.06 4.28 -2.87
CA THR A 114 -10.78 3.99 -3.48
C THR A 114 -10.25 2.70 -2.90
N GLU A 115 -9.22 2.13 -3.50
CA GLU A 115 -8.73 0.81 -3.15
C GLU A 115 -8.05 0.78 -1.78
N VAL A 116 -8.41 -0.15 -0.88
CA VAL A 116 -7.40 -0.76 0.00
C VAL A 116 -6.87 -1.92 -0.82
N VAL A 117 -5.56 -1.98 -1.06
CA VAL A 117 -4.95 -3.19 -1.60
C VAL A 117 -5.36 -4.34 -0.70
N ASP A 118 -6.21 -5.23 -1.19
CA ASP A 118 -6.77 -6.38 -0.46
C ASP A 118 -5.70 -7.49 -0.26
N ARG A 119 -4.43 -7.09 -0.15
CA ARG A 119 -3.29 -7.93 0.26
C ARG A 119 -3.11 -7.97 1.79
N ALA A 120 -3.92 -7.25 2.57
CA ALA A 120 -3.84 -7.22 4.03
C ALA A 120 -4.43 -8.47 4.71
N TRP A 121 -5.21 -9.29 4.00
CA TRP A 121 -5.86 -10.47 4.58
C TRP A 121 -4.89 -11.63 4.84
N GLU A 122 -3.86 -11.82 4.00
CA GLU A 122 -2.80 -12.82 4.23
C GLU A 122 -1.94 -12.47 5.45
N THR A 123 -1.80 -11.18 5.79
CA THR A 123 -0.96 -10.71 6.90
C THR A 123 -1.65 -10.78 8.26
N LEU A 124 -2.97 -10.59 8.33
CA LEU A 124 -3.71 -10.53 9.60
C LEU A 124 -4.03 -11.90 10.21
N GLN A 125 -4.13 -12.96 9.39
CA GLN A 125 -4.33 -14.33 9.91
C GLN A 125 -3.06 -14.89 10.58
N TYR A 126 -1.87 -14.53 10.09
CA TYR A 126 -0.58 -14.94 10.66
C TYR A 126 -0.33 -14.28 12.03
N GLU A 127 -0.77 -13.03 12.22
CA GLU A 127 -0.57 -12.27 13.47
C GLU A 127 -1.37 -12.81 14.66
N ARG A 128 -2.54 -13.42 14.45
CA ARG A 128 -3.31 -14.09 15.52
C ARG A 128 -2.68 -15.40 15.99
N GLU A 129 -1.91 -16.06 15.14
CA GLU A 129 -1.14 -17.27 15.49
C GLU A 129 0.21 -16.91 16.12
N GLN A 130 0.86 -15.82 15.68
CA GLN A 130 2.09 -15.27 16.26
C GLN A 130 1.87 -14.61 17.64
N ALA A 131 0.72 -13.96 17.89
CA ALA A 131 0.39 -13.41 19.21
C ALA A 131 0.23 -14.49 20.30
N LYS A 132 0.07 -15.77 19.91
CA LYS A 132 0.16 -16.91 20.83
C LYS A 132 1.60 -17.41 21.05
N GLN A 133 2.56 -16.98 20.23
CA GLN A 133 3.99 -17.34 20.31
C GLN A 133 4.87 -16.23 20.92
N SER A 134 4.42 -14.97 20.97
CA SER A 134 5.22 -13.84 21.48
C SER A 134 5.34 -13.74 23.02
N GLU A 135 4.82 -14.71 23.77
CA GLU A 135 5.05 -14.84 25.23
C GLU A 135 6.51 -15.22 25.60
N VAL A 136 7.42 -15.36 24.63
CA VAL A 136 8.77 -15.93 24.84
C VAL A 136 9.91 -14.88 24.93
N LEU A 137 9.72 -13.59 24.62
CA LEU A 137 10.83 -12.61 24.65
C LEU A 137 10.45 -11.23 25.26
N PRO A 138 10.41 -11.08 26.59
CA PRO A 138 9.94 -9.84 27.24
C PRO A 138 10.98 -8.72 27.42
N ASP A 139 12.29 -8.95 27.24
CA ASP A 139 13.31 -8.07 27.84
C ASP A 139 14.31 -7.35 26.89
N LEU A 140 14.18 -7.42 25.56
CA LEU A 140 15.03 -6.62 24.66
C LEU A 140 14.52 -5.18 24.48
N LYS A 141 14.75 -4.30 25.46
CA LYS A 141 14.79 -2.85 25.23
C LYS A 141 16.14 -2.45 24.61
N MET A 142 16.37 -2.79 23.35
CA MET A 142 17.53 -2.27 22.62
C MET A 142 17.10 -1.14 21.69
N SER A 143 17.69 0.04 21.85
CA SER A 143 17.62 1.10 20.84
C SER A 143 18.48 0.68 19.65
N ALA A 144 17.84 0.23 18.58
CA ALA A 144 18.49 -0.19 17.34
C ALA A 144 18.18 0.79 16.22
N LYS A 145 19.13 1.00 15.31
CA LYS A 145 18.90 1.74 14.05
C LYS A 145 19.19 0.84 12.86
N GLY A 146 18.32 0.89 11.86
CA GLY A 146 18.44 0.12 10.62
C GLY A 146 19.03 0.95 9.48
N ALA A 147 19.82 0.32 8.60
CA ALA A 147 20.20 0.86 7.31
C ALA A 147 20.10 -0.21 6.22
N TYR A 148 19.74 0.19 5.00
CA TYR A 148 19.53 -0.71 3.86
C TYR A 148 20.65 -0.58 2.84
N LEU A 149 21.14 -1.72 2.36
CA LEU A 149 22.20 -1.85 1.37
C LEU A 149 21.74 -2.84 0.30
N THR A 150 21.53 -2.36 -0.92
CA THR A 150 21.23 -3.23 -2.08
C THR A 150 22.44 -3.30 -3.00
N PHE A 151 22.70 -4.51 -3.51
CA PHE A 151 23.73 -4.76 -4.52
C PHE A 151 23.22 -4.68 -5.97
N ASN A 152 21.90 -4.63 -6.22
CA ASN A 152 21.32 -4.69 -7.57
C ASN A 152 20.62 -3.40 -8.06
N GLY A 153 20.67 -2.28 -7.31
CA GLY A 153 19.90 -1.09 -7.70
C GLY A 153 20.29 -0.50 -9.06
N GLY A 154 19.62 -0.91 -10.15
CA GLY A 154 19.42 -0.28 -11.48
C GLY A 154 20.64 0.21 -12.27
N ALA A 155 21.83 0.18 -11.68
CA ALA A 155 23.12 0.60 -12.20
C ALA A 155 24.29 -0.02 -11.41
N GLY A 156 24.00 -0.98 -10.50
CA GLY A 156 25.03 -1.70 -9.76
C GLY A 156 25.92 -0.85 -8.85
N ARG A 157 25.50 0.32 -8.36
CA ARG A 157 26.43 1.25 -7.67
C ARG A 157 27.14 0.61 -6.47
N SER A 158 26.44 -0.12 -5.60
CA SER A 158 27.06 -0.80 -4.46
C SER A 158 27.95 -1.96 -4.90
N ALA A 159 27.51 -2.78 -5.87
CA ALA A 159 28.32 -3.85 -6.42
C ALA A 159 29.59 -3.32 -7.11
N ASN A 160 29.48 -2.25 -7.90
CA ASN A 160 30.59 -1.60 -8.55
C ASN A 160 31.58 -1.03 -7.54
N VAL A 161 31.11 -0.31 -6.51
CA VAL A 161 31.98 0.19 -5.43
C VAL A 161 32.68 -0.96 -4.71
N PHE A 162 31.95 -2.06 -4.46
CA PHE A 162 32.53 -3.26 -3.85
C PHE A 162 33.63 -3.87 -4.73
N TRP A 163 33.37 -4.06 -6.02
CA TRP A 163 34.33 -4.63 -6.97
C TRP A 163 35.53 -3.71 -7.24
N GLU A 164 35.31 -2.40 -7.32
CA GLU A 164 36.37 -1.40 -7.45
C GLU A 164 37.32 -1.43 -6.25
N SER A 165 36.79 -1.54 -5.03
CA SER A 165 37.59 -1.72 -3.82
C SER A 165 38.33 -3.06 -3.83
N GLN A 166 37.65 -4.17 -4.16
CA GLN A 166 38.29 -5.49 -4.23
C GLN A 166 39.46 -5.53 -5.23
N ASN A 167 39.34 -4.85 -6.37
CA ASN A 167 40.40 -4.77 -7.38
C ASN A 167 41.66 -4.03 -6.90
N GLN A 168 41.55 -3.22 -5.83
CA GLN A 168 42.69 -2.57 -5.18
C GLN A 168 43.39 -3.49 -4.18
N GLN A 169 43.13 -4.81 -4.24
CA GLN A 169 43.63 -5.83 -3.32
C GLN A 169 43.17 -5.62 -1.88
N ASP A 170 41.99 -5.01 -1.71
CA ASP A 170 41.41 -4.80 -0.40
C ASP A 170 40.80 -6.07 0.18
N ILE A 171 40.86 -6.19 1.50
CA ILE A 171 40.15 -7.22 2.24
C ILE A 171 38.63 -7.01 2.11
N VAL A 172 37.87 -8.10 2.07
CA VAL A 172 36.42 -8.13 1.82
C VAL A 172 35.63 -7.14 2.69
N LEU A 173 35.93 -7.07 3.99
CA LEU A 173 35.28 -6.12 4.90
C LEU A 173 35.53 -4.67 4.52
N ARG A 174 36.73 -4.32 4.06
CA ARG A 174 37.04 -2.95 3.64
C ARG A 174 36.15 -2.53 2.47
N SER A 175 35.92 -3.44 1.51
CA SER A 175 35.02 -3.18 0.39
C SER A 175 33.57 -2.99 0.83
N VAL A 176 33.08 -3.73 1.82
CA VAL A 176 31.76 -3.46 2.43
C VAL A 176 31.74 -2.08 3.12
N GLY A 177 32.82 -1.72 3.82
CA GLY A 177 32.98 -0.40 4.42
C GLY A 177 32.89 0.73 3.38
N HIS A 178 33.49 0.54 2.21
CA HIS A 178 33.42 1.49 1.10
C HIS A 178 32.00 1.62 0.55
N VAL A 179 31.24 0.52 0.49
CA VAL A 179 29.80 0.55 0.14
C VAL A 179 29.01 1.38 1.15
N LEU A 180 29.28 1.28 2.47
CA LEU A 180 28.66 2.12 3.48
C LEU A 180 28.93 3.62 3.22
N MET A 181 30.18 3.97 2.90
CA MET A 181 30.57 5.36 2.62
C MET A 181 29.95 5.89 1.33
N ALA A 182 29.87 5.06 0.28
CA ALA A 182 29.20 5.41 -0.96
C ALA A 182 27.70 5.66 -0.76
N ASN A 183 27.04 4.90 0.13
CA ASN A 183 25.63 5.13 0.51
C ASN A 183 25.44 6.46 1.25
N LEU A 184 26.46 6.93 1.99
CA LEU A 184 26.51 8.28 2.56
C LEU A 184 26.92 9.36 1.55
N LYS A 185 27.09 9.02 0.27
CA LYS A 185 27.54 9.91 -0.80
C LYS A 185 28.93 10.52 -0.55
N VAL A 186 29.78 9.85 0.24
CA VAL A 186 31.18 10.24 0.39
C VAL A 186 31.92 9.95 -0.92
N GLU A 187 32.84 10.84 -1.33
CA GLU A 187 33.66 10.64 -2.53
C GLU A 187 34.70 9.52 -2.32
N ALA A 188 34.93 8.69 -3.35
CA ALA A 188 35.82 7.53 -3.26
C ALA A 188 37.24 7.85 -2.78
N GLN A 189 37.78 9.00 -3.18
CA GLN A 189 39.11 9.46 -2.76
C GLN A 189 39.24 9.66 -1.25
N ARG A 190 38.13 9.91 -0.54
CA ARG A 190 38.12 10.20 0.90
C ARG A 190 38.05 8.94 1.75
N TYR A 191 37.40 7.89 1.25
CA TYR A 191 37.27 6.63 1.96
C TYR A 191 38.21 5.53 1.48
N SER A 192 38.94 5.74 0.37
CA SER A 192 39.83 4.73 -0.20
C SER A 192 40.88 4.23 0.79
N LEU A 193 41.35 5.06 1.72
CA LEU A 193 42.33 4.70 2.75
C LEU A 193 41.71 4.15 4.04
N LEU A 194 40.38 4.17 4.15
CA LEU A 194 39.70 3.73 5.36
C LEU A 194 39.55 2.21 5.38
N GLY A 195 39.80 1.64 6.55
CA GLY A 195 39.43 0.26 6.87
C GLY A 195 37.95 0.13 7.20
N PHE A 196 37.46 -1.10 7.36
CA PHE A 196 36.06 -1.38 7.70
C PHE A 196 35.62 -0.69 9.00
N GLU A 197 36.40 -0.81 10.08
CA GLU A 197 36.13 -0.15 11.37
C GLU A 197 35.91 1.36 11.25
N GLN A 198 36.78 2.02 10.49
CA GLN A 198 36.72 3.46 10.32
C GLN A 198 35.46 3.85 9.53
N CYS A 199 35.14 3.09 8.48
CA CYS A 199 33.91 3.28 7.71
C CYS A 199 32.68 3.05 8.60
N LEU A 200 32.62 1.96 9.36
CA LEU A 200 31.48 1.63 10.22
C LEU A 200 31.27 2.70 11.30
N ASN A 201 32.35 3.17 11.94
CA ASN A 201 32.27 4.22 12.95
C ASN A 201 31.79 5.56 12.38
N LEU A 202 32.27 5.94 11.19
CA LEU A 202 31.75 7.12 10.49
C LEU A 202 30.28 6.95 10.09
N PHE A 203 29.90 5.75 9.64
CA PHE A 203 28.54 5.43 9.28
C PHE A 203 27.58 5.56 10.47
N ARG A 204 27.95 4.98 11.61
CA ARG A 204 27.21 5.11 12.87
C ARG A 204 27.07 6.57 13.32
N LYS A 205 28.15 7.36 13.23
CA LYS A 205 28.11 8.80 13.53
C LYS A 205 27.17 9.56 12.59
N ALA A 206 27.16 9.24 11.30
CA ALA A 206 26.25 9.85 10.33
C ALA A 206 24.77 9.54 10.63
N LEU A 207 24.48 8.36 11.19
CA LEU A 207 23.14 7.98 11.68
C LEU A 207 22.82 8.55 13.08
N GLY A 208 23.71 9.36 13.66
CA GLY A 208 23.57 9.91 15.01
C GLY A 208 23.51 8.83 16.09
N MET A 209 24.26 7.74 15.92
CA MET A 209 24.27 6.62 16.87
C MET A 209 25.27 6.82 18.00
N CYS A 210 24.93 6.37 19.21
CA CYS A 210 25.88 6.20 20.32
C CYS A 210 26.55 4.81 20.28
N GLU A 211 27.58 4.57 21.10
CA GLU A 211 28.33 3.30 21.11
C GLU A 211 27.54 2.10 21.68
N GLU A 212 26.43 2.36 22.37
CA GLU A 212 25.58 1.32 22.96
C GLU A 212 24.41 0.91 22.07
N GLU A 213 24.12 1.65 21.00
CA GLU A 213 23.05 1.31 20.06
C GLU A 213 23.45 0.18 19.10
N SER A 214 22.54 -0.74 18.81
CA SER A 214 22.78 -1.76 17.79
C SER A 214 22.53 -1.21 16.39
N LEU A 215 23.44 -1.47 15.46
CA LEU A 215 23.25 -1.19 14.04
C LEU A 215 22.74 -2.44 13.35
N VAL A 216 21.60 -2.33 12.65
CA VAL A 216 21.02 -3.39 11.83
C VAL A 216 21.25 -3.05 10.37
N LEU A 217 22.04 -3.85 9.66
CA LEU A 217 22.29 -3.69 8.23
C LEU A 217 21.46 -4.69 7.43
N PHE A 218 20.48 -4.19 6.69
CA PHE A 218 19.71 -4.95 5.72
C PHE A 218 20.52 -5.04 4.43
N ILE A 219 20.95 -6.24 4.08
CA ILE A 219 21.74 -6.50 2.89
C ILE A 219 20.89 -7.31 1.92
N ASP A 220 20.58 -6.70 0.80
CA ASP A 220 19.76 -7.28 -0.24
C ASP A 220 20.60 -7.63 -1.47
N GLU A 221 20.22 -8.73 -2.11
CA GLU A 221 20.80 -9.19 -3.37
C GLU A 221 22.31 -9.45 -3.33
N ILE A 222 22.82 -9.92 -2.19
CA ILE A 222 24.24 -10.28 -2.05
C ILE A 222 24.71 -11.32 -3.08
N GLY A 223 23.77 -12.08 -3.66
CA GLY A 223 24.02 -13.05 -4.73
C GLY A 223 24.66 -12.43 -5.97
N GLU A 224 24.48 -11.12 -6.19
CA GLU A 224 25.15 -10.37 -7.27
C GLU A 224 26.68 -10.34 -7.13
N LEU A 225 27.21 -10.63 -5.93
CA LEU A 225 28.65 -10.78 -5.69
C LEU A 225 29.19 -12.15 -6.14
N LYS A 226 28.34 -13.04 -6.67
CA LYS A 226 28.71 -14.34 -7.25
C LYS A 226 29.62 -15.13 -6.29
N GLN A 227 30.80 -15.54 -6.75
CA GLN A 227 31.78 -16.32 -5.98
C GLN A 227 32.28 -15.61 -4.71
N LYS A 228 32.09 -14.29 -4.60
CA LYS A 228 32.47 -13.52 -3.41
C LYS A 228 31.37 -13.40 -2.37
N ALA A 229 30.14 -13.80 -2.66
CA ALA A 229 29.04 -13.77 -1.69
C ALA A 229 29.40 -14.55 -0.41
N ASP A 230 30.01 -15.72 -0.54
CA ASP A 230 30.42 -16.56 0.59
C ASP A 230 31.52 -15.91 1.45
N ASP A 231 32.52 -15.33 0.80
CA ASP A 231 33.61 -14.63 1.48
C ASP A 231 33.07 -13.41 2.26
N VAL A 232 32.12 -12.68 1.66
CA VAL A 232 31.46 -11.53 2.27
C VAL A 232 30.61 -11.96 3.45
N LEU A 233 29.75 -12.96 3.28
CA LEU A 233 28.91 -13.49 4.35
C LEU A 233 29.76 -13.95 5.53
N ARG A 234 30.78 -14.77 5.28
CA ARG A 234 31.68 -15.26 6.34
C ARG A 234 32.34 -14.11 7.08
N ALA A 235 32.86 -13.12 6.35
CA ALA A 235 33.52 -11.98 6.96
C ALA A 235 32.57 -11.11 7.80
N LEU A 236 31.36 -10.84 7.31
CA LEU A 236 30.33 -10.09 8.05
C LEU A 236 29.83 -10.87 9.28
N MET A 237 29.69 -12.19 9.17
CA MET A 237 29.29 -13.02 10.31
C MET A 237 30.35 -13.04 11.40
N THR A 238 31.64 -13.18 11.06
CA THR A 238 32.75 -13.06 12.01
C THR A 238 32.73 -11.70 12.71
N GLU A 239 32.54 -10.63 11.95
CA GLU A 239 32.48 -9.28 12.48
C GLU A 239 31.29 -9.05 13.43
N ALA A 240 30.13 -9.67 13.13
CA ALA A 240 28.99 -9.65 14.04
C ALA A 240 29.23 -10.50 15.31
N ASP A 241 30.02 -11.58 15.22
CA ASP A 241 30.43 -12.38 16.38
C ASP A 241 31.31 -11.54 17.33
N ASP A 242 32.34 -10.89 16.79
CA ASP A 242 33.32 -10.10 17.55
C ASP A 242 32.69 -8.92 18.31
N ARG A 243 31.50 -8.45 17.88
CA ARG A 243 30.81 -7.29 18.43
C ARG A 243 29.67 -7.61 19.41
N GLY A 244 29.41 -8.88 19.70
CA GLY A 244 28.46 -9.29 20.75
C GLY A 244 27.05 -8.67 20.62
N GLY A 245 26.51 -8.56 19.40
CA GLY A 245 25.15 -8.06 19.16
C GLY A 245 25.00 -6.55 18.92
N LYS A 246 26.10 -5.77 18.95
CA LYS A 246 26.09 -4.34 18.57
C LYS A 246 26.00 -4.11 17.04
N LEU A 247 26.19 -5.15 16.26
CA LEU A 247 26.04 -5.18 14.81
C LEU A 247 25.23 -6.42 14.42
N VAL A 248 24.15 -6.21 13.68
CA VAL A 248 23.24 -7.25 13.21
C VAL A 248 23.13 -7.12 11.70
N PHE A 249 23.23 -8.24 10.99
CA PHE A 249 23.00 -8.31 9.56
C PHE A 249 21.70 -9.03 9.28
N VAL A 250 20.89 -8.48 8.38
CA VAL A 250 19.66 -9.08 7.89
C VAL A 250 19.80 -9.25 6.40
N PHE A 251 19.78 -10.50 5.93
CA PHE A 251 19.97 -10.78 4.52
C PHE A 251 18.62 -11.11 3.87
N ALA A 252 18.33 -10.47 2.74
CA ALA A 252 17.20 -10.85 1.90
C ALA A 252 17.66 -11.85 0.83
N GLN A 253 16.78 -12.81 0.51
CA GLN A 253 16.94 -13.74 -0.63
C GLN A 253 18.21 -14.62 -0.60
N ILE A 254 18.73 -14.98 0.57
CA ILE A 254 19.80 -15.97 0.69
C ILE A 254 19.21 -17.35 1.01
N SER A 255 19.65 -18.39 0.31
CA SER A 255 19.23 -19.75 0.63
C SER A 255 19.86 -20.22 1.95
N GLN A 256 19.13 -21.02 2.71
CA GLN A 256 19.61 -21.61 3.97
C GLN A 256 20.94 -22.38 3.80
N GLN A 257 21.17 -22.98 2.62
CA GLN A 257 22.40 -23.67 2.28
C GLN A 257 23.60 -22.71 2.27
N PHE A 258 23.43 -21.50 1.74
CA PHE A 258 24.47 -20.47 1.73
C PHE A 258 24.81 -19.99 3.15
N LEU A 259 23.81 -19.75 4.00
CA LEU A 259 24.03 -19.38 5.40
C LEU A 259 24.70 -20.51 6.19
N GLY A 260 24.34 -21.77 5.92
CA GLY A 260 24.96 -22.93 6.54
C GLY A 260 26.46 -23.06 6.22
N HIS A 261 26.87 -22.77 4.98
CA HIS A 261 28.29 -22.79 4.58
C HIS A 261 29.10 -21.61 5.14
N ALA A 262 28.46 -20.46 5.34
CA ALA A 262 29.08 -19.25 5.87
C ALA A 262 29.17 -19.22 7.41
N ALA A 263 28.50 -20.15 8.10
CA ALA A 263 28.49 -20.21 9.56
C ALA A 263 29.92 -20.29 10.14
N THR A 264 30.19 -19.46 11.14
CA THR A 264 31.51 -19.28 11.78
C THR A 264 31.82 -20.37 12.81
N GLY A 265 30.91 -21.32 13.04
CA GLY A 265 31.04 -22.32 14.10
C GLY A 265 30.79 -21.77 15.52
N SER A 266 30.34 -20.52 15.65
CA SER A 266 30.04 -19.85 16.93
C SER A 266 28.82 -20.43 17.69
N GLY A 267 28.19 -21.49 17.16
CA GLY A 267 26.98 -22.09 17.73
C GLY A 267 25.69 -21.29 17.49
N ARG A 268 25.74 -20.22 16.68
CA ARG A 268 24.55 -19.44 16.30
C ARG A 268 23.58 -20.29 15.47
N LYS A 269 22.30 -20.20 15.80
CA LYS A 269 21.21 -20.83 15.06
C LYS A 269 20.73 -19.85 14.00
N VAL A 270 20.67 -20.28 12.75
CA VAL A 270 19.94 -19.54 11.70
C VAL A 270 18.45 -19.70 12.01
N ILE A 271 17.77 -18.58 12.23
CA ILE A 271 16.33 -18.55 12.49
C ILE A 271 15.69 -17.83 11.32
N SER A 272 14.84 -18.53 10.57
CA SER A 272 14.00 -17.87 9.58
C SER A 272 13.00 -17.01 10.33
N LEU A 273 13.07 -15.69 10.16
CA LEU A 273 12.07 -14.79 10.72
C LEU A 273 11.06 -14.45 9.62
N PRO A 274 9.75 -14.57 9.89
CA PRO A 274 8.79 -13.89 9.04
C PRO A 274 9.09 -12.38 9.11
N LEU A 275 8.87 -11.63 8.02
CA LEU A 275 9.13 -10.19 7.94
C LEU A 275 8.49 -9.42 9.13
N GLU A 276 7.39 -9.97 9.63
CA GLU A 276 6.55 -9.53 10.71
C GLU A 276 7.16 -9.70 12.12
N ALA A 277 8.21 -10.52 12.29
CA ALA A 277 8.83 -10.80 13.60
C ALA A 277 9.93 -9.81 14.02
N LEU A 278 10.22 -8.79 13.19
CA LEU A 278 11.22 -7.78 13.51
C LEU A 278 10.59 -6.63 14.32
N PRO A 279 10.97 -6.42 15.61
CA PRO A 279 10.52 -5.29 16.42
C PRO A 279 11.36 -4.05 16.07
N ILE A 280 11.43 -3.75 14.78
CA ILE A 280 11.88 -2.45 14.30
C ILE A 280 10.60 -1.61 14.27
N ASP A 281 10.67 -0.33 14.63
CA ASP A 281 9.57 0.65 14.57
C ASP A 281 9.00 0.79 13.13
N THR A 282 8.42 -0.29 12.62
CA THR A 282 7.44 -0.31 11.56
C THR A 282 6.17 0.13 12.26
N TRP A 283 5.80 1.38 12.04
CA TRP A 283 4.60 1.97 12.64
C TRP A 283 3.36 1.20 12.19
N LYS A 284 3.00 0.14 12.92
CA LYS A 284 1.66 -0.44 12.94
C LYS A 284 0.88 0.19 14.09
N GLN A 285 0.40 1.42 13.87
CA GLN A 285 -0.71 1.97 14.66
C GLN A 285 -1.74 2.65 13.75
N LYS A 286 -2.77 1.85 13.42
CA LYS A 286 -4.15 2.16 13.02
C LYS A 286 -4.46 2.95 11.73
N LYS A 287 -5.26 2.23 10.91
CA LYS A 287 -6.33 2.60 9.96
C LYS A 287 -5.95 3.12 8.55
N ASP A 288 -6.21 2.24 7.59
CA ASP A 288 -6.72 2.49 6.23
C ASP A 288 -5.84 3.37 5.33
N TRP A 289 -4.64 2.90 5.00
CA TRP A 289 -3.86 3.49 3.90
C TRP A 289 -4.30 2.81 2.62
N LYS A 290 -5.17 3.52 1.88
CA LYS A 290 -5.74 3.12 0.60
C LYS A 290 -4.83 3.62 -0.53
N GLU A 291 -4.50 2.76 -1.50
CA GLU A 291 -3.97 3.25 -2.78
C GLU A 291 -5.08 4.13 -3.40
N ALA A 292 -4.72 5.39 -3.62
CA ALA A 292 -5.68 6.47 -3.75
C ALA A 292 -5.99 6.83 -5.21
N ASP A 293 -5.24 6.25 -6.14
CA ASP A 293 -5.29 6.43 -7.58
C ASP A 293 -6.46 5.69 -8.23
N ASN A 294 -6.78 4.51 -7.71
CA ASN A 294 -7.95 3.73 -8.11
C ASN A 294 -9.26 4.39 -7.66
N LEU A 295 -10.16 4.59 -8.61
CA LEU A 295 -11.52 5.09 -8.37
C LEU A 295 -12.51 3.94 -8.59
N ILE A 296 -13.15 3.46 -7.52
CA ILE A 296 -14.07 2.31 -7.53
C ILE A 296 -15.47 2.82 -7.17
N VAL A 297 -16.44 2.65 -8.07
CA VAL A 297 -17.77 3.25 -7.96
C VAL A 297 -18.87 2.24 -8.24
N ALA A 298 -19.85 2.15 -7.35
CA ALA A 298 -21.06 1.36 -7.55
C ALA A 298 -22.23 2.24 -8.05
N PHE A 299 -23.02 1.70 -8.97
CA PHE A 299 -24.23 2.28 -9.54
C PHE A 299 -25.36 1.26 -9.50
N SER A 300 -26.58 1.73 -9.27
CA SER A 300 -27.80 0.90 -9.37
C SER A 300 -28.23 0.63 -10.82
N ALA A 301 -27.73 1.40 -11.78
CA ALA A 301 -28.05 1.26 -13.19
C ALA A 301 -26.78 1.08 -14.04
N VAL A 302 -26.79 0.07 -14.91
CA VAL A 302 -25.68 -0.24 -15.83
C VAL A 302 -25.40 0.92 -16.79
N SER A 303 -26.45 1.55 -17.32
CA SER A 303 -26.29 2.69 -18.22
C SER A 303 -25.70 3.92 -17.53
N SER A 304 -26.04 4.17 -16.26
CA SER A 304 -25.41 5.24 -15.47
C SER A 304 -23.90 5.01 -15.31
N ALA A 305 -23.49 3.79 -14.98
CA ALA A 305 -22.06 3.46 -14.85
C ALA A 305 -21.30 3.70 -16.16
N VAL A 306 -21.85 3.24 -17.29
CA VAL A 306 -21.16 3.34 -18.59
C VAL A 306 -21.17 4.78 -19.13
N ARG A 307 -22.25 5.54 -18.92
CA ARG A 307 -22.26 6.98 -19.25
C ARG A 307 -21.25 7.76 -18.39
N ALA A 308 -21.13 7.41 -17.11
CA ALA A 308 -20.11 7.98 -16.25
C ALA A 308 -18.69 7.64 -16.75
N ALA A 309 -18.43 6.39 -17.16
CA ALA A 309 -17.15 5.99 -17.74
C ALA A 309 -16.80 6.79 -18.99
N LEU A 310 -17.74 6.92 -19.93
CA LEU A 310 -17.56 7.69 -21.15
C LEU A 310 -17.25 9.16 -20.85
N GLU A 311 -18.03 9.80 -19.98
CA GLU A 311 -17.84 11.20 -19.63
C GLU A 311 -16.54 11.44 -18.83
N ILE A 312 -16.14 10.52 -17.94
CA ILE A 312 -14.85 10.59 -17.23
C ILE A 312 -13.69 10.60 -18.23
N ARG A 313 -13.71 9.68 -19.22
CA ARG A 313 -12.69 9.61 -20.26
C ARG A 313 -12.62 10.92 -21.05
N GLU A 314 -13.76 11.43 -21.52
CA GLU A 314 -13.78 12.67 -22.32
C GLU A 314 -13.34 13.90 -21.51
N VAL A 315 -13.74 14.03 -20.24
CA VAL A 315 -13.30 15.12 -19.36
C VAL A 315 -11.80 15.05 -19.09
N ILE A 316 -11.25 13.86 -18.82
CA ILE A 316 -9.82 13.69 -18.61
C ILE A 316 -9.04 14.02 -19.89
N HIS A 317 -9.49 13.56 -21.04
CA HIS A 317 -8.88 13.89 -22.33
C HIS A 317 -8.93 15.39 -22.63
N ALA A 318 -10.07 16.03 -22.40
CA ALA A 318 -10.22 17.48 -22.57
C ALA A 318 -9.31 18.26 -21.61
N TYR A 319 -9.24 17.82 -20.35
CA TYR A 319 -8.33 18.37 -19.36
C TYR A 319 -6.86 18.27 -19.81
N ASN A 320 -6.42 17.08 -20.23
CA ASN A 320 -5.04 16.87 -20.69
C ASN A 320 -4.71 17.72 -21.93
N ARG A 321 -5.64 17.86 -22.89
CA ARG A 321 -5.48 18.76 -24.05
C ARG A 321 -5.40 20.23 -23.67
N SER A 322 -6.03 20.63 -22.56
CA SER A 322 -6.00 22.01 -22.06
C SER A 322 -4.68 22.39 -21.38
N LEU A 323 -3.83 21.41 -21.03
CA LEU A 323 -2.56 21.66 -20.38
C LEU A 323 -1.56 22.34 -21.33
N GLN A 324 -0.93 23.40 -20.84
CA GLN A 324 0.22 24.01 -21.51
C GLN A 324 1.39 23.03 -21.59
N GLU A 325 2.30 23.22 -22.55
CA GLU A 325 3.45 22.32 -22.77
C GLU A 325 4.31 22.13 -21.52
N ASN A 326 4.62 23.23 -20.82
CA ASN A 326 5.37 23.20 -19.55
C ASN A 326 4.59 22.58 -18.38
N ARG A 327 3.32 22.19 -18.58
CA ARG A 327 2.40 21.63 -17.59
C ARG A 327 2.00 20.19 -17.92
N GLN A 328 2.52 19.60 -19.00
CA GLN A 328 2.19 18.23 -19.41
C GLN A 328 2.54 17.16 -18.36
N HIS A 329 3.49 17.45 -17.47
CA HIS A 329 3.79 16.60 -16.32
C HIS A 329 2.63 16.47 -15.31
N PHE A 330 1.58 17.31 -15.39
CA PHE A 330 0.33 17.18 -14.62
C PHE A 330 -0.78 16.41 -15.35
N SER A 331 -0.50 15.89 -16.55
CA SER A 331 -1.47 15.07 -17.28
C SER A 331 -1.92 13.87 -16.45
N ILE A 332 -3.21 13.59 -16.50
CA ILE A 332 -3.80 12.42 -15.86
C ILE A 332 -3.66 11.26 -16.85
N GLN A 333 -2.72 10.36 -16.56
CA GLN A 333 -2.49 9.16 -17.36
C GLN A 333 -3.50 8.10 -16.94
N LEU A 334 -4.67 8.09 -17.59
CA LEU A 334 -5.73 7.11 -17.34
C LEU A 334 -5.34 5.78 -18.01
N SER A 335 -5.14 4.71 -17.23
CA SER A 335 -4.83 3.39 -17.78
C SER A 335 -6.03 2.87 -18.58
N GLY A 336 -7.20 2.83 -17.94
CA GLY A 336 -8.50 2.64 -18.56
C GLY A 336 -9.64 2.65 -17.56
N ILE A 337 -10.81 2.20 -17.99
CA ILE A 337 -12.02 2.11 -17.17
C ILE A 337 -12.71 0.77 -17.41
N GLY A 338 -12.82 -0.04 -16.37
CA GLY A 338 -13.53 -1.31 -16.38
C GLY A 338 -14.94 -1.18 -15.82
N VAL A 339 -15.95 -1.76 -16.49
CA VAL A 339 -17.32 -1.82 -15.98
C VAL A 339 -17.85 -3.25 -16.01
N HIS A 340 -18.25 -3.74 -14.84
CA HIS A 340 -18.91 -5.03 -14.67
C HIS A 340 -20.23 -4.89 -13.93
N ALA A 341 -21.17 -5.81 -14.16
CA ALA A 341 -22.48 -5.78 -13.53
C ALA A 341 -22.97 -7.19 -13.18
N GLY A 342 -23.62 -7.31 -12.04
CA GLY A 342 -24.15 -8.57 -11.51
C GLY A 342 -24.78 -8.37 -10.12
N LYS A 343 -25.14 -9.48 -9.47
CA LYS A 343 -25.66 -9.48 -8.10
C LYS A 343 -24.57 -9.82 -7.10
N GLY A 344 -24.86 -9.68 -5.81
CA GLY A 344 -23.95 -10.09 -4.74
C GLY A 344 -22.77 -9.14 -4.60
N LEU A 345 -23.05 -7.83 -4.67
CA LEU A 345 -22.10 -6.80 -4.26
C LEU A 345 -22.31 -6.55 -2.76
N TYR A 346 -21.23 -6.46 -1.99
CA TYR A 346 -21.28 -6.15 -0.56
C TYR A 346 -20.25 -5.09 -0.20
N LEU A 347 -20.56 -4.30 0.82
CA LEU A 347 -19.69 -3.30 1.41
C LEU A 347 -19.12 -3.86 2.71
N SER A 348 -17.80 -3.91 2.84
CA SER A 348 -17.13 -4.30 4.09
C SER A 348 -17.28 -3.21 5.16
N GLU A 349 -17.05 -3.56 6.44
CA GLU A 349 -16.92 -2.56 7.53
C GLU A 349 -15.79 -1.54 7.29
N HIS A 350 -14.82 -1.86 6.42
CA HIS A 350 -13.71 -0.99 6.01
C HIS A 350 -14.08 -0.10 4.81
N GLY A 351 -15.31 -0.23 4.31
CA GLY A 351 -15.83 0.56 3.20
C GLY A 351 -15.40 0.08 1.82
N ASP A 352 -14.91 -1.17 1.71
CA ASP A 352 -14.48 -1.77 0.45
C ASP A 352 -15.64 -2.48 -0.24
N LEU A 353 -15.68 -2.39 -1.57
CA LEU A 353 -16.63 -3.11 -2.39
C LEU A 353 -16.08 -4.50 -2.69
N LEU A 354 -16.82 -5.52 -2.28
CA LEU A 354 -16.45 -6.91 -2.37
C LEU A 354 -17.50 -7.68 -3.19
N GLY A 355 -17.10 -8.81 -3.75
CA GLY A 355 -17.94 -9.71 -4.54
C GLY A 355 -17.47 -9.82 -5.99
N GLU A 356 -18.11 -10.72 -6.74
CA GLU A 356 -17.75 -11.02 -8.12
C GLU A 356 -17.83 -9.78 -9.02
N VAL A 357 -18.84 -8.93 -8.79
CA VAL A 357 -19.04 -7.69 -9.54
C VAL A 357 -17.87 -6.73 -9.37
N ALA A 358 -17.42 -6.55 -8.12
CA ALA A 358 -16.30 -5.67 -7.81
C ALA A 358 -14.99 -6.22 -8.38
N ARG A 359 -14.72 -7.53 -8.20
CA ARG A 359 -13.53 -8.20 -8.75
C ARG A 359 -13.48 -8.13 -10.27
N GLY A 360 -14.59 -8.40 -10.95
CA GLY A 360 -14.66 -8.34 -12.40
C GLY A 360 -14.44 -6.92 -12.92
N ALA A 361 -15.02 -5.89 -12.28
CA ALA A 361 -14.78 -4.51 -12.68
C ALA A 361 -13.32 -4.09 -12.46
N TYR A 362 -12.72 -4.50 -11.33
CA TYR A 362 -11.32 -4.25 -10.99
C TYR A 362 -10.39 -4.86 -12.03
N HIS A 363 -10.56 -6.16 -12.31
CA HIS A 363 -9.75 -6.86 -13.30
C HIS A 363 -9.85 -6.21 -14.69
N LEU A 364 -11.06 -5.79 -15.10
CA LEU A 364 -11.23 -5.07 -16.37
C LEU A 364 -10.55 -3.69 -16.38
N GLY A 365 -10.59 -2.95 -15.27
CA GLY A 365 -10.14 -1.56 -15.22
C GLY A 365 -8.66 -1.37 -14.93
N GLU A 366 -8.06 -2.28 -14.16
CA GLU A 366 -6.67 -2.23 -13.72
C GLU A 366 -5.78 -3.19 -14.50
N ASP A 367 -6.16 -4.48 -14.56
CA ASP A 367 -5.27 -5.52 -15.09
C ASP A 367 -5.28 -5.58 -16.63
N LEU A 368 -6.45 -5.33 -17.25
CA LEU A 368 -6.66 -5.55 -18.68
C LEU A 368 -6.77 -4.26 -19.51
N CYS A 369 -7.09 -3.15 -18.85
CA CYS A 369 -7.36 -1.88 -19.53
C CYS A 369 -6.05 -1.18 -19.90
N GLU A 370 -5.93 -0.73 -21.15
CA GLU A 370 -4.81 0.06 -21.62
C GLU A 370 -5.32 1.25 -22.47
N GLU A 371 -4.45 2.23 -22.70
CA GLU A 371 -4.69 3.36 -23.62
C GLU A 371 -6.00 4.13 -23.36
N SER A 372 -6.39 4.29 -22.10
CA SER A 372 -7.65 4.95 -21.72
C SER A 372 -8.91 4.27 -22.31
N ALA A 373 -8.82 2.99 -22.67
CA ALA A 373 -9.95 2.23 -23.17
C ALA A 373 -11.04 2.05 -22.10
N ILE A 374 -12.27 1.78 -22.56
CA ILE A 374 -13.39 1.40 -21.69
C ILE A 374 -13.70 -0.06 -21.97
N LEU A 375 -13.41 -0.94 -21.01
CA LEU A 375 -13.74 -2.36 -21.10
C LEU A 375 -15.04 -2.63 -20.34
N VAL A 376 -15.95 -3.35 -21.01
CA VAL A 376 -17.22 -3.77 -20.41
C VAL A 376 -17.39 -5.27 -20.50
N SER A 377 -17.87 -5.87 -19.42
CA SER A 377 -18.23 -7.29 -19.44
C SER A 377 -19.41 -7.61 -20.36
N GLN A 378 -19.58 -8.88 -20.73
CA GLN A 378 -20.75 -9.36 -21.50
C GLN A 378 -22.08 -9.02 -20.83
N SER A 379 -22.18 -9.07 -19.49
CA SER A 379 -23.41 -8.74 -18.75
C SER A 379 -23.78 -7.26 -18.88
N VAL A 380 -22.79 -6.38 -18.96
CA VAL A 380 -22.99 -4.95 -19.25
C VAL A 380 -23.41 -4.77 -20.70
N ARG A 381 -22.64 -5.29 -21.66
CA ARG A 381 -22.93 -5.20 -23.10
C ARG A 381 -24.37 -5.60 -23.43
N SER A 382 -24.82 -6.75 -22.94
CA SER A 382 -26.17 -7.27 -23.22
C SER A 382 -27.28 -6.28 -22.86
N LYS A 383 -27.12 -5.49 -21.79
CA LYS A 383 -28.12 -4.50 -21.37
C LYS A 383 -28.06 -3.20 -22.13
N LEU A 384 -26.86 -2.82 -22.60
CA LEU A 384 -26.68 -1.61 -23.38
C LEU A 384 -27.27 -1.73 -24.80
N LEU A 385 -27.35 -2.95 -25.36
CA LEU A 385 -27.89 -3.17 -26.70
C LEU A 385 -29.35 -2.72 -26.84
N ASP A 386 -30.12 -2.73 -25.76
CA ASP A 386 -31.53 -2.34 -25.75
C ASP A 386 -31.72 -0.84 -25.43
N GLU A 387 -30.66 -0.11 -25.10
CA GLU A 387 -30.74 1.31 -24.72
C GLU A 387 -30.49 2.25 -25.92
N PRO A 388 -31.45 3.13 -26.28
CA PRO A 388 -31.32 4.02 -27.44
C PRO A 388 -30.10 4.93 -27.41
N PHE A 389 -29.66 5.35 -26.22
CA PHE A 389 -28.45 6.16 -26.06
C PHE A 389 -27.20 5.46 -26.58
N PHE A 390 -27.15 4.13 -26.49
CA PHE A 390 -26.02 3.30 -26.92
C PHE A 390 -26.19 2.77 -28.35
N ALA A 391 -27.14 3.29 -29.14
CA ALA A 391 -27.24 2.99 -30.57
C ALA A 391 -25.94 3.21 -31.37
N PRO A 392 -25.08 4.23 -31.10
CA PRO A 392 -23.81 4.39 -31.81
C PRO A 392 -22.68 3.51 -31.25
N ALA A 393 -22.92 2.70 -30.22
CA ALA A 393 -21.89 1.90 -29.57
C ALA A 393 -21.38 0.78 -30.48
N VAL A 394 -20.05 0.66 -30.58
CA VAL A 394 -19.35 -0.45 -31.22
C VAL A 394 -18.66 -1.25 -30.14
N PHE A 395 -19.08 -2.51 -29.98
CA PHE A 395 -18.50 -3.45 -29.04
C PHE A 395 -17.54 -4.38 -29.78
N ARG A 396 -16.23 -4.24 -29.53
CA ARG A 396 -15.21 -5.15 -30.07
C ARG A 396 -14.83 -6.16 -29.00
N GLU A 397 -14.94 -7.45 -29.31
CA GLU A 397 -14.49 -8.49 -28.40
C GLU A 397 -12.98 -8.35 -28.16
N ALA A 398 -12.61 -8.19 -26.89
CA ALA A 398 -11.22 -7.95 -26.49
C ALA A 398 -10.59 -9.18 -25.82
N GLY A 399 -11.41 -10.07 -25.23
CA GLY A 399 -10.95 -11.34 -24.71
C GLY A 399 -11.94 -12.01 -23.74
N GLU A 400 -11.45 -13.06 -23.09
CA GLU A 400 -12.12 -13.77 -22.01
C GLU A 400 -11.12 -13.99 -20.88
N GLU A 401 -11.50 -13.65 -19.66
CA GLU A 401 -10.62 -13.87 -18.51
C GLU A 401 -10.54 -15.37 -18.19
N PRO A 402 -9.35 -15.99 -18.14
CA PRO A 402 -9.20 -17.44 -18.03
C PRO A 402 -9.87 -18.08 -16.81
N ASN A 403 -9.89 -17.41 -15.67
CA ASN A 403 -10.32 -18.01 -14.40
C ASN A 403 -11.82 -17.86 -14.12
N SER A 404 -12.41 -16.74 -14.54
CA SER A 404 -13.80 -16.34 -14.31
C SER A 404 -14.68 -16.53 -15.53
N LYS A 405 -14.10 -16.76 -16.72
CA LYS A 405 -14.81 -16.86 -18.00
C LYS A 405 -15.63 -15.61 -18.33
N ILE A 406 -15.24 -14.47 -17.76
CA ILE A 406 -15.86 -13.18 -18.07
C ILE A 406 -15.36 -12.78 -19.46
N ARG A 407 -16.25 -12.88 -20.45
CA ARG A 407 -16.03 -12.27 -21.77
C ARG A 407 -16.18 -10.76 -21.67
N TYR A 408 -15.27 -10.02 -22.29
CA TYR A 408 -15.24 -8.57 -22.23
C TYR A 408 -15.00 -7.91 -23.59
N PHE A 409 -15.46 -6.67 -23.70
CA PHE A 409 -15.53 -5.91 -24.94
C PHE A 409 -14.96 -4.52 -24.72
N SER A 410 -14.18 -4.04 -25.68
CA SER A 410 -13.87 -2.62 -25.80
C SER A 410 -15.10 -1.88 -26.31
N LEU A 411 -15.48 -0.81 -25.61
CA LEU A 411 -16.58 0.08 -25.96
C LEU A 411 -16.06 1.31 -26.71
N GLU A 412 -16.40 1.38 -27.98
CA GLU A 412 -16.16 2.52 -28.86
C GLU A 412 -17.49 3.16 -29.29
N GLY A 413 -17.44 4.38 -29.81
CA GLY A 413 -18.60 5.08 -30.33
C GLY A 413 -18.48 6.60 -30.19
N ASP A 414 -19.19 7.33 -31.04
CA ASP A 414 -19.36 8.77 -30.94
C ASP A 414 -20.62 9.05 -30.13
N PHE A 415 -20.44 9.46 -28.88
CA PHE A 415 -21.53 9.74 -27.94
C PHE A 415 -21.64 11.24 -27.73
N ASP A 416 -22.81 11.80 -27.99
CA ASP A 416 -23.13 13.20 -27.68
C ASP A 416 -23.32 13.36 -26.16
N LEU A 417 -22.20 13.43 -25.44
CA LEU A 417 -22.15 13.61 -23.99
C LEU A 417 -21.73 15.04 -23.68
N PRO A 418 -22.62 15.89 -23.13
CA PRO A 418 -22.20 17.19 -22.65
C PRO A 418 -21.32 16.99 -21.42
N PHE A 419 -20.10 17.48 -21.50
CA PHE A 419 -19.13 17.44 -20.41
C PHE A 419 -18.53 18.83 -20.15
N ASP A 420 -18.11 19.05 -18.91
CA ASP A 420 -17.46 20.31 -18.48
C ASP A 420 -16.19 19.99 -17.70
N VAL A 421 -15.10 20.69 -18.03
CA VAL A 421 -13.83 20.58 -17.31
C VAL A 421 -13.85 21.60 -16.18
N VAL A 422 -14.26 21.14 -14.99
CA VAL A 422 -14.35 22.03 -13.82
C VAL A 422 -13.01 22.71 -13.52
N PRO A 423 -12.99 23.99 -13.12
CA PRO A 423 -11.75 24.71 -12.87
C PRO A 423 -11.02 24.17 -11.63
N ALA A 424 -9.72 24.46 -11.51
CA ALA A 424 -8.87 23.92 -10.44
C ALA A 424 -9.23 24.48 -9.05
N ASP A 425 -9.93 25.61 -8.99
CA ASP A 425 -10.41 26.26 -7.78
C ASP A 425 -11.84 25.83 -7.38
N ASP A 426 -12.45 24.87 -8.10
CA ASP A 426 -13.78 24.35 -7.77
C ASP A 426 -13.77 23.55 -6.46
N GLN A 427 -14.45 24.08 -5.44
CA GLN A 427 -14.53 23.50 -4.10
C GLN A 427 -15.80 22.69 -3.85
N ARG A 428 -16.74 22.62 -4.80
CA ARG A 428 -18.07 22.02 -4.58
C ARG A 428 -18.01 20.59 -4.04
N TYR A 429 -16.97 19.85 -4.44
CA TYR A 429 -16.83 18.41 -4.18
C TYR A 429 -15.48 18.01 -3.58
N LEU A 430 -14.66 18.98 -3.20
CA LEU A 430 -13.33 18.74 -2.67
C LEU A 430 -13.20 19.35 -1.28
N ALA A 431 -12.67 18.57 -0.33
CA ALA A 431 -12.40 19.08 1.01
C ALA A 431 -11.45 20.30 0.91
N PRO A 432 -11.71 21.41 1.63
CA PRO A 432 -10.89 22.62 1.52
C PRO A 432 -9.39 22.40 1.76
N SER A 433 -9.03 21.44 2.60
CA SER A 433 -7.62 21.08 2.87
C SER A 433 -6.90 20.41 1.69
N LEU A 434 -7.64 19.86 0.73
CA LEU A 434 -7.11 19.23 -0.48
C LEU A 434 -7.09 20.18 -1.68
N LEU A 435 -7.76 21.34 -1.57
CA LEU A 435 -7.80 22.34 -2.64
C LEU A 435 -6.42 22.80 -3.11
N PRO A 436 -5.41 23.03 -2.24
CA PRO A 436 -4.08 23.42 -2.69
C PRO A 436 -3.45 22.40 -3.66
N LEU A 437 -3.72 21.10 -3.49
CA LEU A 437 -3.25 20.06 -4.40
C LEU A 437 -3.92 20.17 -5.78
N ALA A 438 -5.22 20.44 -5.85
CA ALA A 438 -5.91 20.69 -7.12
C ALA A 438 -5.44 22.00 -7.79
N GLN A 439 -5.31 23.08 -7.02
CA GLN A 439 -4.87 24.39 -7.50
C GLN A 439 -3.48 24.35 -8.12
N ARG A 440 -2.62 23.41 -7.69
CA ARG A 440 -1.32 23.18 -8.36
C ARG A 440 -1.47 23.09 -9.85
N HIS A 441 -2.55 22.53 -10.39
CA HIS A 441 -2.79 22.33 -11.82
C HIS A 441 -3.12 23.62 -12.59
N GLY A 442 -3.74 24.61 -11.95
CA GLY A 442 -4.21 25.86 -12.58
C GLY A 442 -3.24 27.04 -12.51
N VAL A 443 -2.17 26.92 -11.73
CA VAL A 443 -1.16 27.96 -11.58
C VAL A 443 -0.23 28.04 -12.81
N THR A 444 0.00 29.25 -13.30
CA THR A 444 0.92 29.54 -14.43
C THR A 444 2.30 30.02 -13.97
N GLY A 445 2.42 30.60 -12.76
CA GLY A 445 3.67 31.15 -12.22
C GLY A 445 4.42 30.20 -11.26
N ALA A 446 5.76 30.18 -11.34
CA ALA A 446 6.61 29.40 -10.43
C ALA A 446 6.52 29.89 -8.97
N GLU A 447 6.28 31.19 -8.78
CA GLU A 447 6.12 31.80 -7.45
C GLU A 447 4.86 31.29 -6.74
N ASP A 448 3.73 31.22 -7.44
CA ASP A 448 2.49 30.72 -6.85
C ASP A 448 2.58 29.22 -6.53
N LEU A 449 3.29 28.43 -7.35
CA LEU A 449 3.52 27.00 -7.06
C LEU A 449 4.33 26.82 -5.79
N THR A 450 5.35 27.67 -5.56
CA THR A 450 6.15 27.66 -4.33
C THR A 450 5.31 28.01 -3.11
N VAL A 451 4.35 28.92 -3.25
CA VAL A 451 3.39 29.27 -2.19
C VAL A 451 2.47 28.10 -1.88
N LEU A 452 1.89 27.46 -2.90
CA LEU A 452 1.07 26.26 -2.72
C LEU A 452 1.84 25.13 -2.06
N ASP A 453 3.08 24.89 -2.46
CA ASP A 453 3.92 23.82 -1.91
C ASP A 453 4.27 24.07 -0.44
N ARG A 454 4.40 25.33 -0.05
CA ARG A 454 4.54 25.71 1.36
C ARG A 454 3.28 25.41 2.15
N ILE A 455 2.09 25.72 1.61
CA ILE A 455 0.80 25.43 2.26
C ILE A 455 0.61 23.92 2.39
N ILE A 456 0.85 23.18 1.31
CA ILE A 456 0.77 21.72 1.29
C ILE A 456 1.74 21.14 2.33
N GLY A 457 2.99 21.60 2.34
CA GLY A 457 4.03 21.14 3.27
C GLY A 457 3.66 21.28 4.75
N GLN A 458 2.79 22.23 5.12
CA GLN A 458 2.31 22.37 6.50
C GLN A 458 1.42 21.20 6.95
N HIS A 459 0.83 20.46 6.01
CA HIS A 459 -0.01 19.29 6.28
C HIS A 459 0.74 17.96 6.16
N PHE A 460 1.96 17.96 5.62
CA PHE A 460 2.76 16.76 5.45
C PHE A 460 3.69 16.57 6.64
N LYS A 461 3.73 15.34 7.16
CA LYS A 461 4.70 14.93 8.16
C LYS A 461 5.81 14.14 7.47
N ALA A 462 7.06 14.49 7.73
CA ALA A 462 8.18 13.67 7.30
C ALA A 462 8.15 12.34 8.06
N CYS A 463 8.10 11.23 7.32
CA CYS A 463 8.14 9.88 7.84
C CYS A 463 9.24 9.11 7.09
N THR A 464 9.95 8.23 7.80
CA THR A 464 10.88 7.27 7.18
C THR A 464 10.09 6.00 6.89
N VAL A 465 10.04 5.58 5.63
CA VAL A 465 9.35 4.36 5.18
C VAL A 465 10.38 3.34 4.74
N LEU A 466 10.24 2.11 5.23
CA LEU A 466 11.03 0.95 4.80
C LEU A 466 10.14 0.14 3.85
N MET A 467 10.45 0.11 2.55
CA MET A 467 9.72 -0.67 1.55
C MET A 467 10.53 -1.92 1.19
N PHE A 468 9.89 -3.09 1.28
CA PHE A 468 10.45 -4.36 0.81
C PHE A 468 9.81 -4.69 -0.54
N ARG A 469 10.62 -5.12 -1.51
CA ARG A 469 10.13 -5.68 -2.78
C ARG A 469 10.45 -7.16 -2.80
N GLY A 470 9.45 -8.01 -2.60
CA GLY A 470 9.58 -9.44 -2.84
C GLY A 470 9.20 -9.74 -4.29
N ASP A 471 10.12 -10.29 -5.09
CA ASP A 471 9.74 -10.93 -6.34
C ASP A 471 9.14 -12.30 -6.00
N LEU A 472 7.82 -12.38 -6.08
CA LEU A 472 7.08 -13.64 -6.02
C LEU A 472 7.23 -14.33 -7.37
N GLY A 473 8.28 -15.14 -7.52
CA GLY A 473 8.39 -16.04 -8.66
C GLY A 473 7.15 -16.94 -8.73
N GLN A 474 6.65 -17.18 -9.94
CA GLN A 474 5.40 -17.92 -10.22
C GLN A 474 5.40 -19.39 -9.75
N ASP A 475 6.49 -19.89 -9.15
CA ASP A 475 6.66 -21.30 -8.73
C ASP A 475 6.88 -21.50 -7.21
N ALA A 476 6.64 -20.51 -6.36
CA ALA A 476 6.90 -20.64 -4.93
C ALA A 476 5.68 -21.16 -4.13
N GLU A 477 5.49 -22.49 -4.09
CA GLU A 477 4.65 -23.17 -3.07
C GLU A 477 5.23 -23.06 -1.63
N ARG A 478 6.15 -22.12 -1.36
CA ARG A 478 6.74 -21.94 -0.02
C ARG A 478 6.73 -20.48 0.41
N PRO A 479 6.29 -20.19 1.65
CA PRO A 479 6.29 -18.82 2.17
C PRO A 479 7.73 -18.29 2.28
N LEU A 480 7.94 -17.07 1.79
CA LEU A 480 9.19 -16.32 1.91
C LEU A 480 9.44 -15.97 3.38
N GLY A 481 10.55 -16.46 3.93
CA GLY A 481 11.09 -16.02 5.23
C GLY A 481 12.28 -15.07 5.02
N ILE A 482 12.38 -14.03 5.86
CA ILE A 482 13.59 -13.20 5.99
C ILE A 482 14.40 -13.76 7.16
N GLU A 483 15.58 -14.31 6.90
CA GLU A 483 16.33 -15.00 7.95
C GLU A 483 17.15 -14.01 8.79
N LEU A 484 16.99 -14.10 10.12
CA LEU A 484 17.68 -13.27 11.09
C LEU A 484 18.56 -14.15 11.99
N LEU A 485 19.76 -13.64 12.29
CA LEU A 485 20.68 -14.29 13.22
C LEU A 485 20.59 -13.59 14.58
N VAL A 486 19.92 -14.21 15.56
CA VAL A 486 19.81 -13.68 16.93
C VAL A 486 20.62 -14.56 17.89
N GLN A 487 21.41 -13.92 18.75
CA GLN A 487 22.17 -14.58 19.81
C GLN A 487 21.34 -14.63 21.10
N ASN A 488 21.13 -15.83 21.65
CA ASN A 488 20.44 -16.02 22.92
C ASN A 488 21.49 -16.06 24.05
N LEU A 489 21.52 -15.05 24.92
CA LEU A 489 22.41 -15.02 26.09
C LEU A 489 21.68 -15.64 27.28
N GLY A 490 21.92 -16.92 27.52
CA GLY A 490 21.53 -17.60 28.75
C GLY A 490 22.31 -17.06 29.95
N ALA A 491 21.59 -16.76 31.03
CA ALA A 491 22.11 -16.31 32.30
C ALA A 491 22.97 -17.40 32.98
N ASP A 492 24.15 -17.02 33.45
CA ASP A 492 24.84 -17.67 34.57
C ASP A 492 25.39 -16.58 35.50
N ILE A 493 24.61 -16.27 36.55
CA ILE A 493 25.10 -15.58 37.75
C ILE A 493 24.76 -16.46 38.96
N HIS A 494 25.71 -17.32 39.31
CA HIS A 494 26.03 -17.82 40.65
C HIS A 494 27.47 -18.32 40.54
N GLY A 495 28.51 -17.84 41.23
CA GLY A 495 28.63 -17.35 42.60
C GLY A 495 29.69 -18.24 43.28
N ALA A 496 30.86 -17.69 43.62
CA ALA A 496 31.73 -18.27 44.63
C ALA A 496 32.68 -17.22 45.19
N SER A 497 32.42 -16.89 46.45
CA SER A 497 33.29 -16.21 47.40
C SER A 497 34.56 -17.02 47.71
N SER A 498 35.72 -16.40 47.66
CA SER A 498 36.76 -16.35 48.72
C SER A 498 37.94 -15.52 48.24
#